data_AF-A0A8X7TLW3-F1
#
_entry.id   AF-A0A8X7TLW3-F1
#
_cell.length_a   1.000
_cell.length_b   1.000
_cell.length_c   1.000
_cell.angle_alpha   90.00
_cell.angle_beta   90.00
_cell.angle_gamma   90.00
#
_symmetry.space_group_name_H-M   'P 1'
#
loop_
_entity.id
_entity.type
_entity.pdbx_description
1 polymer ?
#
loop_
_entity_poly.entity_id
_entity_poly.type
_entity_poly.pdbx_seq_one_letter_code
_entity_poly.pdbx_strand_id
1 'polypeptide(L)'
;MKNHEGDTHYLSVFRGNRFSMLEQCNRTSEIEIWVTEKKIKNGDKEDVVWIKFMSVSIPDIPRLTLSNQSLGRCPSYFIDDRYERSFVLCFTDETRHGCIYIAKGGLSRKVKIDDVGDGYSHCIYVPSFIPIP
;
A
#
# COMPACT_ATOMS: atom_id res chain seq x y z
N MET A 1 4.25 -16.51 4.94
CA MET A 1 4.97 -15.24 5.12
C MET A 1 6.29 -15.55 5.78
N LYS A 2 7.41 -15.10 5.22
CA LYS A 2 8.72 -15.24 5.86
C LYS A 2 9.05 -13.87 6.46
N ASN A 3 8.68 -13.65 7.70
CA ASN A 3 8.88 -12.34 8.34
C ASN A 3 10.36 -12.19 8.67
N HIS A 4 11.04 -11.18 8.12
CA HIS A 4 12.33 -10.77 8.64
C HIS A 4 12.14 -9.78 9.79
N GLU A 5 13.05 -9.83 10.76
CA GLU A 5 13.05 -8.88 11.86
C GLU A 5 13.20 -7.45 11.31
N GLY A 6 12.22 -6.60 11.63
CA GLY A 6 12.16 -5.20 11.20
C GLY A 6 11.38 -4.93 9.91
N ASP A 7 10.81 -5.94 9.25
CA ASP A 7 9.92 -5.73 8.10
C ASP A 7 8.69 -4.92 8.52
N THR A 8 8.29 -3.96 7.69
CA THR A 8 7.14 -3.11 8.01
C THR A 8 5.89 -3.56 7.29
N HIS A 9 4.76 -3.53 8.01
CA HIS A 9 3.49 -4.07 7.57
C HIS A 9 2.39 -3.02 7.64
N TYR A 10 1.61 -2.87 6.57
CA TYR A 10 0.43 -2.00 6.51
C TYR A 10 -0.79 -2.76 6.03
N LEU A 11 -1.81 -2.83 6.90
CA LEU A 11 -3.08 -3.47 6.60
C LEU A 11 -4.04 -2.49 5.92
N SER A 12 -4.79 -2.94 4.92
CA SER A 12 -5.86 -2.17 4.29
C SER A 12 -7.02 -3.08 3.88
N VAL A 13 -8.16 -2.47 3.56
CA VAL A 13 -9.34 -3.18 3.07
C VAL A 13 -9.21 -3.41 1.56
N PHE A 14 -9.40 -4.65 1.14
CA PHE A 14 -9.35 -5.05 -0.26
C PHE A 14 -10.73 -5.47 -0.76
N ARG A 15 -11.23 -4.80 -1.82
CA ARG A 15 -12.54 -5.07 -2.43
C ARG A 15 -13.71 -5.11 -1.42
N GLY A 16 -13.59 -4.38 -0.31
CA GLY A 16 -14.63 -4.19 0.72
C GLY A 16 -14.88 -5.36 1.67
N ASN A 17 -14.38 -6.56 1.39
CA ASN A 17 -14.66 -7.76 2.20
C ASN A 17 -13.46 -8.70 2.38
N ARG A 18 -12.27 -8.28 1.96
CA ARG A 18 -10.99 -8.96 2.16
C ARG A 18 -10.00 -7.98 2.76
N PHE A 19 -8.88 -8.49 3.24
CA PHE A 19 -7.75 -7.65 3.62
C PHE A 19 -6.64 -7.71 2.57
N SER A 20 -5.91 -6.61 2.45
CA SER A 20 -4.59 -6.56 1.85
C SER A 20 -3.57 -6.21 2.92
N MET A 21 -2.35 -6.68 2.73
CA MET A 21 -1.20 -6.33 3.54
C MET A 21 -0.03 -5.97 2.64
N LEU A 22 0.50 -4.77 2.83
CA LEU A 22 1.76 -4.33 2.27
C LEU A 22 2.85 -4.73 3.27
N GLU A 23 3.80 -5.55 2.83
CA GLU A 23 5.00 -5.92 3.56
C GLU A 23 6.20 -5.30 2.83
N GLN A 24 7.01 -4.50 3.52
CA GLN A 24 8.27 -3.98 2.99
C GLN A 24 9.43 -4.62 3.72
N CYS A 25 10.31 -5.28 2.96
CA CYS A 25 11.52 -5.86 3.52
C CYS A 25 12.48 -4.75 4.00
N ASN A 26 12.90 -4.80 5.26
CA ASN A 26 13.80 -3.80 5.83
C ASN A 26 15.21 -3.82 5.18
N ARG A 27 15.60 -4.96 4.60
CA ARG A 27 16.93 -5.14 3.99
C ARG A 27 16.96 -4.71 2.53
N THR A 28 16.00 -5.16 1.72
CA THR A 28 15.99 -4.93 0.26
C THR A 28 15.10 -3.77 -0.16
N SER A 29 14.24 -3.27 0.74
CA SER A 29 13.14 -2.32 0.43
C SER A 29 12.12 -2.86 -0.58
N GLU A 30 12.20 -4.14 -0.93
CA GLU A 30 11.21 -4.80 -1.77
C GLU A 30 9.86 -4.81 -1.07
N ILE A 31 8.82 -4.55 -1.86
CA ILE A 31 7.46 -4.56 -1.37
C ILE A 31 6.76 -5.79 -1.91
N GLU A 32 6.17 -6.56 -1.01
CA GLU A 32 5.23 -7.62 -1.33
C GLU A 32 3.84 -7.20 -0.89
N ILE A 33 2.87 -7.42 -1.77
CA ILE A 33 1.46 -7.25 -1.42
C ILE A 33 0.85 -8.64 -1.27
N TRP A 34 0.20 -8.86 -0.15
CA TRP A 34 -0.57 -10.04 0.18
C TRP A 34 -2.04 -9.68 0.27
N VAL A 35 -2.91 -10.63 -0.09
CA VAL A 35 -4.36 -10.48 0.12
C VAL A 35 -4.91 -11.74 0.76
N THR A 36 -6.00 -11.61 1.50
CA THR A 36 -6.69 -12.79 2.02
C THR A 36 -7.29 -13.57 0.86
N GLU A 37 -7.17 -14.89 0.89
CA GLU A 37 -7.71 -15.75 -0.15
C GLU A 37 -9.24 -15.65 -0.16
N LYS A 38 -9.84 -15.83 1.02
CA LYS A 38 -11.28 -15.78 1.24
C LYS A 38 -11.73 -14.42 1.76
N LYS A 39 -13.04 -14.19 1.67
CA LYS A 39 -13.74 -13.07 2.33
C LYS A 39 -13.64 -13.24 3.84
N ILE A 40 -13.49 -12.13 4.55
CA ILE A 40 -13.46 -12.11 6.01
C ILE A 40 -14.89 -11.95 6.52
N LYS A 41 -15.33 -12.87 7.38
CA LYS A 41 -16.59 -12.76 8.12
C LYS A 41 -16.33 -12.78 9.61
N ASN A 42 -17.17 -12.05 10.35
CA ASN A 42 -17.10 -12.07 11.80
C ASN A 42 -17.54 -13.45 12.32
N GLY A 43 -16.74 -14.06 13.20
CA GLY A 43 -17.03 -15.38 13.78
C GLY A 43 -16.56 -16.58 12.94
N ASP A 44 -15.84 -16.37 11.84
CA ASP A 44 -15.13 -17.46 11.17
C ASP A 44 -14.08 -18.05 12.13
N LYS A 45 -14.11 -19.37 12.30
CA LYS A 45 -13.16 -20.13 13.13
C LYS A 45 -11.99 -20.69 12.30
N GLU A 46 -12.02 -20.49 10.99
CA GLU A 46 -10.95 -20.92 10.08
C GLU A 46 -9.79 -19.92 10.14
N ASP A 47 -8.57 -20.45 9.99
CA ASP A 47 -7.38 -19.62 9.90
C ASP A 47 -7.41 -18.74 8.63
N VAL A 48 -6.90 -17.51 8.76
CA VAL A 48 -6.82 -16.58 7.63
C VAL A 48 -5.67 -16.98 6.71
N VAL A 49 -6.02 -17.44 5.52
CA VAL A 49 -5.05 -17.76 4.46
C VAL A 49 -4.71 -16.50 3.65
N TRP A 50 -3.41 -16.22 3.54
CA TRP A 50 -2.85 -15.11 2.76
C TRP A 50 -2.19 -15.62 1.49
N ILE A 51 -2.51 -14.99 0.36
CA ILE A 51 -1.92 -15.29 -0.94
C ILE A 51 -1.18 -14.07 -1.48
N LYS A 52 -0.05 -14.31 -2.15
CA LYS A 52 0.76 -13.23 -2.73
C LYS A 52 0.00 -12.61 -3.90
N PHE A 53 -0.32 -11.33 -3.77
CA PHE A 53 -1.00 -10.55 -4.80
C PHE A 53 0.00 -10.05 -5.84
N MET A 54 1.08 -9.38 -5.43
CA MET A 54 2.15 -8.97 -6.34
C MET A 54 3.44 -8.66 -5.59
N SER A 55 4.56 -8.64 -6.30
CA SER A 55 5.77 -7.95 -5.87
C SER A 55 5.86 -6.61 -6.59
N VAL A 56 6.27 -5.59 -5.86
CA VAL A 56 6.41 -4.23 -6.34
C VAL A 56 7.89 -3.85 -6.27
N SER A 57 8.44 -3.43 -7.40
CA SER A 57 9.77 -2.84 -7.49
C SER A 57 9.65 -1.40 -7.98
N ILE A 58 9.99 -0.47 -7.09
CA ILE A 58 9.98 0.97 -7.36
C ILE A 58 11.36 1.49 -6.97
N PRO A 59 12.12 2.08 -7.92
CA PRO A 59 13.39 2.72 -7.61
C PRO A 59 13.20 3.82 -6.57
N ASP A 60 14.16 3.93 -5.64
CA ASP A 60 14.19 4.97 -4.61
C ASP A 60 12.91 5.06 -3.76
N ILE A 61 12.27 3.92 -3.52
CA ILE A 61 11.11 3.86 -2.64
C ILE A 61 11.56 4.10 -1.19
N PRO A 62 10.94 5.06 -0.47
CA PRO A 62 11.28 5.34 0.91
C PRO A 62 11.00 4.15 1.81
N ARG A 63 11.74 4.07 2.91
CA ARG A 63 11.45 3.09 3.96
C ARG A 63 10.19 3.50 4.72
N LEU A 64 9.21 2.61 4.74
CA LEU A 64 7.91 2.83 5.38
C LEU A 64 8.00 2.61 6.89
N THR A 65 8.99 3.17 7.58
CA THR A 65 9.31 2.85 8.99
C THR A 65 8.22 3.27 9.98
N LEU A 66 8.12 2.54 11.10
CA LEU A 66 7.24 2.88 12.23
C LEU A 66 7.53 4.27 12.83
N SER A 67 8.79 4.74 12.77
CA SER A 67 9.16 6.09 13.22
C SER A 67 8.50 7.22 12.41
N ASN A 68 8.05 6.94 11.18
CA ASN A 68 7.27 7.90 10.41
C ASN A 68 5.81 7.95 10.87
N GLN A 69 5.27 6.85 11.41
CA GLN A 69 3.91 6.82 11.96
C GLN A 69 3.76 7.72 13.19
N SER A 70 4.78 7.77 14.06
CA SER A 70 4.77 8.66 15.24
C SER A 70 4.80 10.15 14.87
N LEU A 71 5.16 10.47 13.62
CA LEU A 71 5.12 11.82 13.06
C LEU A 71 3.85 12.07 12.23
N GLY A 72 2.83 11.20 12.33
CA GLY A 72 1.58 11.31 11.57
C GLY A 72 1.72 11.00 10.08
N ARG A 73 2.87 10.46 9.66
CA ARG A 73 3.17 10.10 8.27
C ARG A 73 2.95 8.62 8.09
N CYS A 74 1.68 8.22 8.00
CA CYS A 74 1.33 6.85 7.63
C CYS A 74 1.24 6.77 6.11
N PRO A 75 1.79 5.75 5.44
CA PRO A 75 1.48 5.50 4.05
C PRO A 75 0.02 5.05 3.90
N SER A 76 -0.63 5.49 2.83
CA SER A 76 -1.75 4.72 2.27
C SER A 76 -1.39 4.18 0.93
N TYR A 77 -1.90 2.98 0.69
CA TYR A 77 -1.75 2.32 -0.57
C TYR A 77 -3.10 1.81 -1.07
N PHE A 78 -3.15 1.65 -2.39
CA PHE A 78 -4.25 1.08 -3.11
C PHE A 78 -3.73 0.02 -4.07
N ILE A 79 -4.50 -1.05 -4.20
CA ILE A 79 -4.26 -2.09 -5.19
C ILE A 79 -5.51 -2.34 -6.01
N ASP A 80 -5.31 -2.59 -7.30
CA ASP A 80 -6.37 -2.99 -8.22
C ASP A 80 -5.89 -4.11 -9.14
N ASP A 81 -6.82 -4.97 -9.53
CA ASP A 81 -6.66 -6.14 -10.38
C ASP A 81 -7.70 -6.19 -11.52
N ARG A 82 -8.48 -5.13 -11.75
CA ARG A 82 -9.51 -5.11 -12.81
C ARG A 82 -8.94 -5.22 -14.23
N TYR A 83 -7.74 -4.71 -14.48
CA TYR A 83 -7.10 -4.76 -15.80
C TYR A 83 -5.73 -5.42 -15.72
N GLU A 84 -4.80 -4.75 -15.05
CA GLU A 84 -3.50 -5.29 -14.68
C GLU A 84 -3.31 -5.01 -13.19
N ARG A 85 -2.56 -5.88 -12.51
CA ARG A 85 -2.21 -5.64 -11.12
C ARG A 85 -1.47 -4.31 -11.02
N SER A 86 -2.09 -3.37 -10.34
CA SER A 86 -1.57 -2.03 -10.13
C SER A 86 -1.48 -1.76 -8.64
N PHE A 87 -0.46 -0.99 -8.29
CA PHE A 87 -0.16 -0.57 -6.95
C PHE A 87 0.05 0.94 -6.97
N VAL A 88 -0.61 1.64 -6.05
CA VAL A 88 -0.44 3.07 -5.83
C VAL A 88 -0.12 3.27 -4.36
N LEU A 89 0.92 4.04 -4.06
CA LEU A 89 1.34 4.39 -2.71
C LEU A 89 1.46 5.91 -2.62
N CYS A 90 0.83 6.49 -1.61
CA CYS A 90 0.99 7.90 -1.24
C CYS A 90 1.85 7.96 0.03
N PHE A 91 3.03 8.58 -0.06
CA PHE A 91 3.95 8.70 1.07
C PHE A 91 4.94 9.86 0.89
N THR A 92 5.58 10.31 1.97
CA THR A 92 6.72 11.24 1.90
C THR A 92 7.95 10.55 1.33
N ASP A 93 8.68 11.22 0.45
CA ASP A 93 10.04 10.79 0.14
C ASP A 93 11.04 11.18 1.25
N GLU A 94 12.31 10.80 1.08
CA GLU A 94 13.39 11.09 2.03
C GLU A 94 13.63 12.60 2.23
N THR A 95 13.18 13.44 1.30
CA THR A 95 13.24 14.90 1.38
C THR A 95 11.97 15.53 1.96
N ARG A 96 11.06 14.71 2.50
CA ARG A 96 9.77 15.07 3.09
C ARG A 96 8.72 15.61 2.11
N HIS A 97 8.94 15.47 0.81
CA HIS A 97 7.93 15.88 -0.17
C HIS A 97 6.87 14.81 -0.37
N GLY A 98 5.61 15.24 -0.46
CA GLY A 98 4.49 14.38 -0.85
C GLY A 98 4.73 13.74 -2.21
N CYS A 99 4.65 12.41 -2.27
CA CYS A 99 4.85 11.65 -3.49
C CYS A 99 3.78 10.59 -3.68
N ILE A 100 3.38 10.40 -4.94
CA ILE A 100 2.58 9.26 -5.40
C ILE A 100 3.51 8.34 -6.16
N TYR A 101 3.62 7.10 -5.70
CA TYR A 101 4.35 6.04 -6.37
C TYR A 101 3.34 5.09 -7.02
N ILE A 102 3.52 4.83 -8.30
CA ILE A 102 2.63 4.00 -9.11
C ILE A 102 3.47 2.86 -9.68
N ALA A 103 3.01 1.62 -9.54
CA ALA A 103 3.57 0.45 -10.21
C ALA A 103 2.47 -0.32 -10.95
N LYS A 104 2.69 -0.60 -12.23
CA LYS A 104 1.73 -1.31 -13.10
C LYS A 104 2.47 -1.97 -14.25
N GLY A 105 2.19 -3.24 -14.53
CA GLY A 105 2.73 -3.94 -15.71
C GLY A 105 4.27 -3.98 -15.77
N GLY A 106 4.95 -4.03 -14.62
CA GLY A 106 6.42 -3.99 -14.54
C GLY A 106 7.05 -2.60 -14.68
N LEU A 107 6.24 -1.58 -14.98
CA LEU A 107 6.66 -0.19 -14.99
C LEU A 107 6.39 0.46 -13.63
N SER A 108 7.23 1.39 -13.23
CA SER A 108 7.03 2.22 -12.05
C SER A 108 7.24 3.70 -12.35
N ARG A 109 6.52 4.56 -11.62
CA ARG A 109 6.59 6.01 -11.74
C ARG A 109 6.44 6.66 -10.37
N LYS A 110 7.26 7.67 -10.11
CA LYS A 110 7.10 8.62 -8.99
C LYS A 110 6.52 9.93 -9.51
N VAL A 111 5.52 10.47 -8.82
CA VAL A 111 4.94 11.78 -9.08
C VAL A 111 5.06 12.59 -7.79
N LYS A 112 5.79 13.70 -7.84
CA LYS A 112 5.84 14.64 -6.71
C LYS A 112 4.56 15.45 -6.69
N ILE A 113 4.00 15.62 -5.50
CA ILE A 113 2.92 16.57 -5.21
C ILE A 113 3.62 17.86 -4.79
N ASP A 114 3.18 19.00 -5.32
CA ASP A 114 3.71 20.31 -4.94
C ASP A 114 3.62 20.53 -3.42
N ASP A 115 4.52 21.35 -2.88
CA ASP A 115 4.82 21.49 -1.45
C ASP A 115 3.57 21.58 -0.56
N VAL A 116 3.10 20.42 -0.13
CA VAL A 116 2.17 20.26 0.98
C VAL A 116 3.09 20.20 2.18
N GLY A 117 3.07 21.22 3.04
CA GLY A 117 4.01 21.37 4.16
C GLY A 117 4.04 20.17 5.14
N ASP A 118 4.54 20.38 6.37
CA ASP A 118 4.89 19.28 7.31
C ASP A 118 3.76 18.28 7.69
N GLY A 119 2.54 18.42 7.20
CA GLY A 119 1.48 17.42 7.36
C GLY A 119 0.47 17.41 6.20
N TYR A 120 0.19 16.22 5.68
CA TYR A 120 -0.89 16.02 4.72
C TYR A 120 -1.62 14.70 4.99
N SER A 121 -2.96 14.79 5.04
CA SER A 121 -3.84 13.64 5.05
C SER A 121 -4.16 13.26 3.61
N HIS A 122 -4.14 11.98 3.31
CA HIS A 122 -4.48 11.47 1.99
C HIS A 122 -5.73 10.60 2.11
N CYS A 123 -6.65 10.77 1.16
CA CYS A 123 -7.82 9.92 1.02
C CYS A 123 -7.73 9.23 -0.34
N ILE A 124 -7.88 7.91 -0.34
CA ILE A 124 -7.97 7.15 -1.58
C ILE A 124 -9.44 7.07 -1.95
N TYR A 125 -9.84 7.83 -2.96
CA TYR A 125 -11.17 7.73 -3.55
C TYR A 125 -11.06 6.96 -4.87
N VAL A 126 -11.79 5.84 -4.97
CA VAL A 126 -11.99 5.16 -6.26
C VAL A 126 -13.22 5.79 -6.88
N PRO A 127 -13.10 6.66 -7.91
CA PRO A 127 -14.26 7.24 -8.54
C PRO A 127 -15.13 6.15 -9.14
N SER A 128 -16.34 6.00 -8.59
CA SER A 128 -17.41 5.31 -9.30
C SER A 128 -17.91 6.25 -10.39
N PHE A 129 -17.88 5.84 -11.66
CA PHE A 129 -18.62 6.50 -12.75
C PHE A 129 -20.15 6.34 -12.61
N ILE A 130 -20.64 6.00 -11.42
CA ILE A 130 -22.06 5.96 -11.11
C ILE A 130 -22.44 7.38 -10.73
N PRO A 131 -23.21 8.12 -11.55
CA PRO A 131 -23.72 9.41 -11.16
C PRO A 131 -24.56 9.26 -9.89
N ILE A 132 -24.24 10.06 -8.87
CA ILE A 132 -25.03 10.14 -7.65
C ILE A 132 -26.28 10.99 -7.98
N PRO A 133 -27.52 10.53 -7.66
CA PRO A 133 -28.76 11.27 -7.95
C PRO A 133 -28.80 12.68 -7.35
#